data_AF-A0A1Z9VR87-F1
#
_entry.id   AF-A0A1Z9VR87-F1
#
_cell.length_a   1.000
_cell.length_b   1.000
_cell.length_c   1.000
_cell.angle_alpha   90.00
_cell.angle_beta   90.00
_cell.angle_gamma   90.00
#
_symmetry.space_group_name_H-M   'P 1'
#
loop_
_entity.id
_entity.type
_entity.pdbx_description
1 polymer ?
#
loop_
_entity_poly.entity_id
_entity_poly.type
_entity_poly.pdbx_seq_one_letter_code
_entity_poly.pdbx_strand_id
1 'polypeptide(L)'
;MNEYVRNPKTNRLIKKNGTLYKDLKSSGVKFGKVVESKPVFVPVLDKTVPKTISRNKTFGVDRENVPWGAKKPNSVKERRELYDRCGKDAFLLPDALKFPIANKVTKDTSSCTYNCRGLKGASSRAGEWKYKNVLRNSTKLTQELGCYKMKQMKKK
;
A
#
# COMPACT_ATOMS: atom_id res chain seq x y z
N MET A 1 -13.23 -20.56 -8.47
CA MET A 1 -11.88 -20.24 -8.98
C MET A 1 -11.96 -20.10 -10.49
N ASN A 2 -11.18 -19.22 -11.11
CA ASN A 2 -11.15 -19.14 -12.57
C ASN A 2 -10.21 -20.22 -13.11
N GLU A 3 -10.73 -21.10 -13.97
CA GLU A 3 -9.95 -22.12 -14.66
C GLU A 3 -9.44 -21.56 -16.00
N TYR A 4 -8.18 -21.84 -16.34
CA TYR A 4 -7.58 -21.42 -17.61
C TYR A 4 -7.01 -22.63 -18.36
N VAL A 5 -6.96 -22.55 -19.68
CA VAL A 5 -6.30 -23.53 -20.54
C VAL A 5 -5.33 -22.83 -21.49
N ARG A 6 -4.27 -23.51 -21.90
CA ARG A 6 -3.31 -22.96 -22.89
C ARG A 6 -3.86 -23.17 -24.30
N ASN A 7 -3.97 -22.10 -25.07
CA ASN A 7 -4.34 -22.16 -26.48
C ASN A 7 -3.17 -22.76 -27.27
N PRO A 8 -3.33 -23.89 -28.00
CA PRO A 8 -2.23 -24.53 -28.71
C PRO A 8 -1.70 -23.71 -29.89
N LYS A 9 -2.52 -22.85 -30.49
CA LYS A 9 -2.11 -22.01 -31.63
C LYS A 9 -1.27 -20.81 -31.20
N THR A 10 -1.61 -20.18 -30.08
CA THR A 10 -1.00 -18.90 -29.65
C THR A 10 -0.14 -19.03 -28.39
N ASN A 11 -0.14 -20.19 -27.74
CA ASN A 11 0.50 -20.44 -26.44
C ASN A 11 0.03 -19.54 -25.28
N ARG A 12 -1.04 -18.75 -25.47
CA ARG A 12 -1.63 -17.87 -24.44
C ARG A 12 -2.62 -18.62 -23.55
N LEU A 13 -2.72 -18.20 -22.29
CA LEU A 13 -3.76 -18.68 -21.37
C LEU A 13 -5.10 -18.03 -21.73
N ILE A 14 -6.13 -18.85 -21.89
CA ILE A 14 -7.50 -18.42 -22.15
C ILE A 14 -8.41 -18.97 -21.06
N LYS A 15 -9.46 -18.22 -20.69
CA LYS A 15 -10.42 -18.63 -19.66
C LYS A 15 -11.23 -19.83 -20.16
N LYS A 16 -11.24 -20.93 -19.39
CA LYS A 16 -12.08 -22.11 -19.68
C LYS A 16 -13.55 -21.67 -19.68
N ASN A 17 -14.32 -22.11 -20.67
CA ASN A 17 -15.71 -21.69 -20.93
C ASN A 17 -15.92 -20.22 -21.36
N GLY A 18 -14.87 -19.44 -21.63
CA GLY A 18 -14.99 -18.13 -22.28
C GLY A 18 -15.36 -18.23 -23.76
N THR A 19 -15.76 -17.12 -24.39
CA THR A 19 -16.17 -17.06 -25.81
C THR A 19 -15.13 -17.68 -26.73
N LEU A 20 -13.88 -17.20 -26.65
CA LEU A 20 -12.76 -17.73 -27.43
C LEU A 20 -12.51 -19.23 -27.21
N TYR A 21 -12.73 -19.74 -25.99
CA TYR A 21 -12.59 -21.16 -25.71
C TYR A 21 -13.69 -21.97 -26.41
N LYS A 22 -14.94 -21.49 -26.38
CA LYS A 22 -16.08 -22.14 -27.05
C LYS A 22 -15.89 -22.16 -28.56
N ASP A 23 -15.45 -21.05 -29.14
CA ASP A 23 -15.21 -20.92 -30.59
C ASP A 23 -14.14 -21.92 -31.03
N LEU A 24 -12.98 -21.93 -30.38
CA LEU A 24 -11.90 -22.87 -30.68
C LEU A 24 -12.32 -24.33 -30.47
N LYS A 25 -13.13 -24.63 -29.45
CA LYS A 25 -13.66 -25.97 -29.22
C LYS A 25 -14.61 -26.39 -30.34
N SER A 26 -15.46 -25.49 -30.83
CA SER A 26 -16.35 -25.74 -31.98
C SER A 26 -15.57 -25.97 -33.27
N SER A 27 -14.41 -25.32 -33.43
CA SER A 27 -13.46 -25.58 -34.52
C SER A 27 -12.60 -26.84 -34.34
N GLY A 28 -12.91 -27.69 -33.36
CA GLY A 28 -12.21 -28.97 -33.15
C GLY A 28 -10.84 -28.87 -32.45
N VAL A 29 -10.48 -27.71 -31.87
CA VAL A 29 -9.21 -27.55 -31.17
C VAL A 29 -9.22 -28.32 -29.85
N LYS A 30 -8.25 -29.23 -29.66
CA LYS A 30 -8.04 -29.97 -28.41
C LYS A 30 -7.17 -29.14 -27.45
N PHE A 31 -7.60 -29.03 -26.20
CA PHE A 31 -6.89 -28.30 -25.14
C PHE A 31 -6.15 -29.24 -24.20
N GLY A 32 -4.99 -28.80 -23.68
CA GLY A 32 -4.21 -29.54 -22.69
C GLY A 32 -4.76 -29.43 -21.27
N LYS A 33 -3.92 -29.75 -20.28
CA LYS A 33 -4.29 -29.70 -18.85
C LYS A 33 -4.80 -28.32 -18.44
N VAL A 34 -5.85 -28.31 -17.64
CA VAL A 34 -6.38 -27.10 -17.00
C VAL A 34 -5.34 -26.58 -16.03
N VAL A 35 -5.04 -25.29 -16.12
CA VAL A 35 -4.20 -24.56 -15.18
C VAL A 35 -5.13 -23.75 -14.30
N GLU A 36 -5.14 -24.05 -13.01
CA GLU A 36 -5.81 -23.20 -12.04
C GLU A 36 -4.99 -21.91 -11.88
N SER A 37 -5.61 -20.76 -12.13
CA SER A 37 -4.95 -19.52 -11.75
C SER A 37 -4.94 -19.45 -10.23
N LYS A 38 -3.75 -19.34 -9.62
CA LYS A 38 -3.67 -18.90 -8.23
C LYS A 38 -4.47 -17.60 -8.12
N PRO A 39 -5.29 -17.43 -7.07
CA PRO A 39 -5.99 -16.17 -6.87
C PRO A 39 -4.94 -15.07 -6.91
N VAL A 40 -5.12 -14.10 -7.82
CA VAL A 40 -4.35 -12.87 -7.75
C VAL A 40 -4.63 -12.31 -6.38
N PHE A 41 -3.60 -12.13 -5.56
CA PHE A 41 -3.75 -11.44 -4.29
C PHE A 41 -4.23 -10.03 -4.60
N VAL A 42 -5.54 -9.84 -4.56
CA VAL A 42 -6.14 -8.53 -4.53
C VAL A 42 -6.03 -8.15 -3.05
N PRO A 43 -5.18 -7.17 -2.68
CA PRO A 43 -5.15 -6.71 -1.30
C PRO A 43 -6.59 -6.40 -0.90
N VAL A 44 -7.06 -7.03 0.18
CA VAL A 44 -8.41 -6.84 0.70
C VAL A 44 -8.63 -5.34 0.81
N LEU A 45 -9.45 -4.82 -0.10
CA LEU A 45 -9.69 -3.39 -0.24
C LEU A 45 -10.39 -2.91 1.02
N ASP A 46 -9.64 -2.23 1.87
CA ASP A 46 -10.02 -1.04 2.67
C ASP A 46 -11.27 -1.08 3.57
N LYS A 47 -12.06 -2.17 3.62
CA LYS A 47 -13.34 -2.19 4.34
C LYS A 47 -13.19 -2.03 5.85
N THR A 48 -12.02 -2.34 6.41
CA THR A 48 -11.76 -2.28 7.85
C THR A 48 -10.90 -1.09 8.27
N VAL A 49 -10.41 -0.26 7.34
CA VAL A 49 -9.58 0.89 7.73
C VAL A 49 -10.49 2.00 8.26
N PRO A 50 -10.30 2.46 9.51
CA PRO A 50 -11.10 3.55 10.04
C PRO A 50 -11.01 4.78 9.13
N LYS A 51 -12.15 5.42 8.88
CA LYS A 51 -12.26 6.61 8.02
C LYS A 51 -11.52 7.83 8.59
N THR A 52 -11.22 7.81 9.89
CA THR A 52 -10.58 8.90 10.62
C THR A 52 -9.31 8.40 11.27
N ILE A 53 -8.20 9.06 10.94
CA ILE A 53 -6.93 8.90 11.66
C ILE A 53 -6.92 9.88 12.83
N SER A 54 -6.65 9.37 14.04
CA SER A 54 -6.25 10.21 15.16
C SER A 54 -4.86 10.78 14.88
N ARG A 55 -4.69 12.08 15.10
CA ARG A 55 -3.38 12.72 15.04
C ARG A 55 -2.92 12.96 16.47
N ASN A 56 -1.73 12.49 16.82
CA ASN A 56 -1.12 12.91 18.06
C ASN A 56 -0.57 14.32 17.89
N LYS A 57 -1.14 15.30 18.61
CA LYS A 57 -0.66 16.70 18.56
C LYS A 57 0.71 16.86 19.22
N THR A 58 1.14 15.90 20.05
CA THR A 58 2.47 15.96 20.70
C THR A 58 3.60 15.60 19.75
N PHE A 59 3.32 14.97 18.61
CA PHE A 59 4.36 14.58 17.67
C PHE A 59 4.84 15.81 16.92
N GLY A 60 6.12 16.13 17.09
CA GLY A 60 6.80 17.12 16.26
C GLY A 60 6.85 16.69 14.79
N VAL A 61 7.21 17.62 13.91
CA VAL A 61 7.41 17.35 12.49
C VAL A 61 8.89 17.42 12.16
N ASP A 62 9.47 16.28 11.81
CA ASP A 62 10.82 16.19 11.28
C ASP A 62 10.84 16.65 9.80
N ARG A 63 11.59 17.72 9.57
CA ARG A 63 11.82 18.34 8.25
C ARG A 63 13.26 18.17 7.78
N GLU A 64 14.07 17.38 8.46
CA GLU A 64 15.45 17.11 8.08
C GLU A 64 15.52 16.57 6.64
N ASN A 65 16.57 16.99 5.93
CA ASN A 65 16.81 16.58 4.55
C ASN A 65 17.44 15.18 4.44
N VAL A 66 17.10 14.26 5.35
CA VAL A 66 17.68 12.91 5.41
C VAL A 66 16.85 11.95 4.53
N PRO A 67 17.46 11.02 3.77
CA PRO A 67 16.71 10.00 3.03
C PRO A 67 15.78 9.19 3.93
N TRP A 68 14.54 8.97 3.51
CA TRP A 68 13.56 8.18 4.29
C TRP A 68 14.06 6.77 4.61
N GLY A 69 14.86 6.17 3.72
CA GLY A 69 15.50 4.87 3.94
C GLY A 69 16.35 4.78 5.21
N ALA A 70 16.96 5.89 5.65
CA ALA A 70 17.80 5.92 6.85
C ALA A 70 16.98 6.04 8.15
N LYS A 71 15.86 6.78 8.10
CA LYS A 71 15.01 7.10 9.26
C LYS A 71 13.84 6.13 9.43
N LYS A 72 13.42 5.40 8.41
CA LYS A 72 12.30 4.46 8.50
C LYS A 72 12.66 3.22 9.33
N PRO A 73 11.66 2.56 9.96
CA PRO A 73 11.85 1.21 10.47
C PRO A 73 11.97 0.21 9.30
N ASN A 74 13.06 -0.56 9.28
CA ASN A 74 13.41 -1.50 8.23
C ASN A 74 12.87 -2.91 8.48
N SER A 75 12.79 -3.31 9.75
CA SER A 75 12.33 -4.64 10.16
C SER A 75 10.94 -4.61 10.79
N VAL A 76 10.28 -5.77 10.86
CA VAL A 76 9.02 -5.93 11.59
C VAL A 76 9.22 -5.66 13.09
N LYS A 77 10.39 -6.03 13.63
CA LYS A 77 10.77 -5.77 15.03
C LYS A 77 10.80 -4.26 15.32
N GLU A 78 11.52 -3.48 14.51
CA GLU A 78 11.57 -2.02 14.67
C GLU A 78 10.20 -1.36 14.52
N ARG A 79 9.30 -1.94 13.69
CA ARG A 79 7.93 -1.42 13.57
C ARG A 79 7.09 -1.69 14.81
N ARG A 80 7.26 -2.86 15.44
CA ARG A 80 6.62 -3.16 16.73
C ARG A 80 7.14 -2.22 17.80
N GLU A 81 8.46 -2.05 17.91
CA GLU A 81 9.05 -1.09 18.85
C GLU A 81 8.54 0.35 18.63
N LEU A 82 8.43 0.78 17.37
CA LEU A 82 7.85 2.07 17.02
C LEU A 82 6.37 2.15 17.45
N TYR A 83 5.59 1.10 17.23
CA TYR A 83 4.19 1.04 17.62
C TYR A 83 4.02 1.05 19.14
N ASP A 84 4.85 0.31 19.87
CA ASP A 84 4.78 0.22 21.32
C ASP A 84 5.12 1.56 21.98
N ARG A 85 6.08 2.31 21.41
CA ARG A 85 6.51 3.61 21.94
C ARG A 85 5.65 4.78 21.48
N CYS A 86 5.24 4.80 20.20
CA CYS A 86 4.54 5.92 19.58
C CYS A 86 3.05 5.65 19.37
N GLY A 87 2.58 4.44 19.60
CA GLY A 87 1.19 4.07 19.40
C GLY A 87 0.76 4.02 17.94
N LYS A 88 -0.56 3.99 17.76
CA LYS A 88 -1.22 3.84 16.45
C LYS A 88 -0.92 4.99 15.49
N ASP A 89 -0.71 6.19 16.02
CA ASP A 89 -0.53 7.41 15.24
C ASP A 89 0.79 7.44 14.45
N ALA A 90 1.74 6.54 14.75
CA ALA A 90 2.97 6.37 13.97
C ALA A 90 2.77 5.64 12.64
N PHE A 91 1.58 5.08 12.39
CA PHE A 91 1.26 4.29 11.21
C PHE A 91 -0.07 4.76 10.59
N LEU A 92 -0.17 4.74 9.26
CA LEU A 92 -1.47 4.93 8.60
C LEU A 92 -2.31 3.66 8.59
N LEU A 93 -1.70 2.49 8.82
CA LEU A 93 -2.39 1.22 8.96
C LEU A 93 -1.80 0.43 10.15
N PRO A 94 -2.18 0.79 11.39
CA PRO A 94 -1.57 0.26 12.61
C PRO A 94 -1.75 -1.24 12.78
N ASP A 95 -2.93 -1.80 12.50
CA ASP A 95 -3.23 -3.22 12.72
C ASP A 95 -2.32 -4.16 11.91
N ALA A 96 -1.84 -3.68 10.76
CA ALA A 96 -0.91 -4.41 9.90
C ALA A 96 0.56 -3.95 10.04
N LEU A 97 0.84 -2.97 10.90
CA LEU A 97 2.14 -2.29 11.03
C LEU A 97 2.69 -1.84 9.66
N LYS A 98 1.80 -1.28 8.83
CA LYS A 98 2.11 -0.81 7.47
C LYS A 98 2.06 0.71 7.39
N PHE A 99 2.82 1.24 6.43
CA PHE A 99 2.92 2.67 6.15
C PHE A 99 3.35 3.47 7.39
N PRO A 100 4.56 3.20 7.93
CA PRO A 100 5.12 4.02 9.00
C PRO A 100 5.30 5.45 8.49
N ILE A 101 4.91 6.41 9.32
CA ILE A 101 4.99 7.85 9.04
C ILE A 101 5.81 8.62 10.08
N ALA A 102 6.19 7.97 11.18
CA ALA A 102 7.11 8.49 12.18
C ALA A 102 8.52 7.90 12.00
N ASN A 103 9.53 8.63 12.47
CA ASN A 103 10.91 8.15 12.51
C ASN A 103 11.03 6.88 13.36
N LYS A 104 11.97 5.99 13.00
CA LYS A 104 12.34 4.85 13.85
C LYS A 104 12.84 5.37 15.19
N VAL A 105 12.52 4.64 16.25
CA VAL A 105 13.00 4.99 17.58
C VAL A 105 14.41 4.47 17.76
N THR A 106 15.33 5.33 18.20
CA THR A 106 16.69 4.98 18.62
C THR A 106 16.82 5.15 20.12
N LYS A 107 17.95 4.71 20.70
CA LYS A 107 18.24 4.95 22.13
C LYS A 107 18.25 6.44 22.46
N ASP A 108 18.70 7.27 21.51
CA ASP A 108 18.88 8.72 21.68
C ASP A 108 17.62 9.52 21.35
N THR A 109 16.65 8.93 20.66
CA THR A 109 15.38 9.62 20.29
C THR A 109 14.26 9.18 21.22
N SER A 110 13.97 10.01 22.22
CA SER A 110 12.84 9.81 23.13
C SER A 110 11.50 10.27 22.55
N SER A 111 11.53 11.22 21.60
CA SER A 111 10.32 11.81 21.03
C SER A 111 9.92 11.20 19.69
N CYS A 112 8.66 10.81 19.57
CA CYS A 112 8.05 10.42 18.31
C CYS A 112 7.80 11.64 17.43
N THR A 113 8.34 11.64 16.21
CA THR A 113 8.18 12.75 15.26
C THR A 113 7.67 12.24 13.92
N TYR A 114 6.68 12.92 13.36
CA TYR A 114 6.22 12.70 12.00
C TYR A 114 7.32 13.07 11.00
N ASN A 115 7.57 12.21 10.03
CA ASN A 115 8.53 12.48 8.96
C ASN A 115 7.80 12.80 7.67
N CYS A 116 8.02 13.99 7.12
CA CYS A 116 7.37 14.41 5.87
C CYS A 116 7.70 13.49 4.69
N ARG A 117 8.95 13.02 4.60
CA ARG A 117 9.37 12.06 3.55
C ARG A 117 8.75 10.68 3.78
N GLY A 118 8.53 10.30 5.04
CA GLY A 118 7.76 9.11 5.41
C GLY A 118 6.32 9.18 4.92
N LEU A 119 5.64 10.31 5.13
CA LEU A 119 4.29 10.56 4.59
C LEU A 119 4.25 10.51 3.06
N LYS A 120 5.23 11.13 2.38
CA LYS A 120 5.33 11.04 0.90
C LYS A 120 5.50 9.59 0.43
N GLY A 121 6.40 8.84 1.08
CA GLY A 121 6.64 7.43 0.76
C GLY A 121 5.41 6.55 1.01
N ALA A 122 4.71 6.81 2.12
CA ALA A 122 3.47 6.13 2.45
C ALA A 122 2.37 6.39 1.41
N SER A 123 2.18 7.65 1.01
CA SER A 123 1.26 8.06 -0.05
C SER A 123 1.56 7.35 -1.39
N SER A 124 2.82 7.36 -1.84
CA SER A 124 3.24 6.69 -3.10
C SER A 124 2.91 5.19 -3.08
N ARG A 125 3.33 4.49 -2.02
CA ARG A 125 3.08 3.05 -1.87
C ARG A 125 1.58 2.72 -1.74
N ALA A 126 0.83 3.56 -1.03
CA ALA A 126 -0.61 3.41 -0.92
C ALA A 126 -1.29 3.54 -2.29
N GLY A 127 -0.83 4.47 -3.13
CA GLY A 127 -1.27 4.60 -4.52
C GLY A 127 -0.96 3.36 -5.36
N GLU A 128 0.29 2.90 -5.35
CA GLU A 128 0.73 1.70 -6.07
C GLU A 128 -0.10 0.46 -5.69
N TRP A 129 -0.38 0.30 -4.40
CA TRP A 129 -1.12 -0.86 -3.88
C TRP A 129 -2.62 -0.64 -3.73
N LYS A 130 -3.13 0.50 -4.23
CA LYS A 130 -4.56 0.85 -4.25
C LYS A 130 -5.23 0.91 -2.86
N TYR A 131 -4.48 1.28 -1.82
CA TYR A 131 -5.04 1.62 -0.50
C TYR A 131 -5.57 3.07 -0.53
N LYS A 132 -6.84 3.23 -0.94
CA LYS A 132 -7.46 4.55 -1.17
C LYS A 132 -7.57 5.36 0.13
N ASN A 133 -7.93 4.70 1.23
CA ASN A 133 -8.06 5.38 2.53
C ASN A 133 -6.71 5.83 3.06
N VAL A 134 -5.70 4.95 3.00
CA VAL A 134 -4.31 5.30 3.40
C VAL A 134 -3.79 6.47 2.56
N LEU A 135 -4.01 6.45 1.25
CA LEU A 135 -3.61 7.54 0.35
C LEU A 135 -4.28 8.87 0.75
N ARG A 136 -5.61 8.86 0.93
CA ARG A 136 -6.38 10.05 1.33
C ARG A 136 -5.89 10.58 2.68
N ASN A 137 -5.70 9.71 3.65
CA ASN A 137 -5.27 10.08 4.99
C ASN A 137 -3.83 10.61 5.00
N SER A 138 -2.93 9.99 4.25
CA SER A 138 -1.56 10.46 4.07
C SER A 138 -1.53 11.86 3.49
N THR A 139 -2.33 12.13 2.46
CA THR A 139 -2.43 13.46 1.83
C THR A 139 -2.99 14.50 2.79
N LYS A 140 -4.07 14.17 3.52
CA LYS A 140 -4.65 15.05 4.53
C LYS A 140 -3.62 15.41 5.62
N LEU A 141 -2.94 14.41 6.17
CA LEU A 141 -1.94 14.62 7.22
C LEU A 141 -0.74 15.42 6.70
N THR A 142 -0.33 15.20 5.44
CA THR A 142 0.72 15.99 4.78
C THR A 142 0.35 17.47 4.68
N GLN A 143 -0.92 17.77 4.36
CA GLN A 143 -1.44 19.14 4.29
C GLN A 143 -1.48 19.78 5.69
N GLU A 144 -2.01 19.07 6.68
CA GLU A 144 -2.11 19.54 8.05
C GLU A 144 -0.76 19.86 8.69
N LEU A 145 0.27 19.05 8.41
CA LEU A 145 1.62 19.24 8.95
C LEU A 145 2.47 20.24 8.14
N GLY A 146 1.94 20.75 7.02
CA GLY A 146 2.64 21.69 6.14
C GLY A 146 3.93 21.09 5.53
N CYS A 147 3.93 19.79 5.24
CA CYS A 147 5.13 19.07 4.80
C CYS A 147 5.62 19.46 3.41
N TYR A 148 4.70 19.75 2.48
CA TYR A 148 5.03 20.15 1.12
C TYR A 148 4.11 21.27 0.66
N LYS A 149 4.68 22.25 -0.06
CA LYS A 149 3.87 23.20 -0.83
C LYS A 149 3.16 22.40 -1.91
N MET A 150 1.86 22.21 -1.75
CA MET A 150 1.06 21.66 -2.83
C MET A 150 1.16 22.62 -4.00
N LYS A 151 1.68 22.16 -5.15
CA LYS A 151 1.38 22.84 -6.41
C LYS A 151 -0.13 22.93 -6.46
N GLN A 152 -0.66 24.16 -6.46
CA GLN A 152 -2.10 24.39 -6.49
C GLN A 152 -2.68 23.48 -7.57
N MET A 153 -3.46 22.49 -7.17
CA MET A 153 -4.21 21.69 -8.12
C MET A 153 -5.23 22.64 -8.69
N LYS A 154 -4.89 23.32 -9.79
CA LYS A 154 -5.83 24.09 -10.60
C LYS A 154 -6.93 23.09 -10.95
N LYS A 155 -8.08 23.20 -10.31
CA LYS A 155 -9.29 22.48 -10.70
C LYS A 155 -9.52 22.85 -12.16
N LYS A 156 -9.36 21.87 -13.05
CA LYS A 156 -9.79 21.96 -14.44
C LYS A 156 -11.22 21.47 -14.51
#